data_AF-D4F4W5-F1
#
_entry.id   AF-D4F4W5-F1
#
_cell.length_a   1.000
_cell.length_b   1.000
_cell.length_c   1.000
_cell.angle_alpha   90.00
_cell.angle_beta   90.00
_cell.angle_gamma   90.00
#
_symmetry.space_group_name_H-M   'P 1'
#
loop_
_entity.id
_entity.type
_entity.pdbx_description
1 polymer ?
#
loop_
_entity_poly.entity_id
_entity_poly.type
_entity_poly.pdbx_seq_one_letter_code
_entity_poly.pdbx_strand_id
1 'polypeptide(L)'
;MKTIGLLGGMSWESSAEYYRIINQGVREHLGPTASASVVLWSFNFAEIEALQHQGDWSTLSERMVDAAQRLQGAGADVLLICTNTMHRMAPALESALSIPLIHIADPTAAAIKAAGLRKVGLLGTAFTMEQDFYKGRLRERHGLEVIVPEADDRATVHHIIYDELVAGQITPSSR
;
A
#
# COMPACT_ATOMS: atom_id res chain seq x y z
N MET A 1 17.35 -14.89 -6.33
CA MET A 1 16.48 -14.08 -5.44
C MET A 1 15.05 -14.55 -5.62
N LYS A 2 14.15 -14.27 -4.68
CA LYS A 2 12.70 -14.51 -4.88
C LYS A 2 12.11 -13.47 -5.83
N THR A 3 11.15 -13.87 -6.67
CA THR A 3 10.40 -12.94 -7.52
C THR A 3 9.31 -12.25 -6.69
N ILE A 4 9.28 -10.92 -6.71
CA ILE A 4 8.23 -10.15 -6.02
C ILE A 4 7.08 -9.82 -6.97
N GLY A 5 5.86 -10.10 -6.53
CA GLY A 5 4.63 -9.66 -7.17
C GLY A 5 4.16 -8.32 -6.59
N LEU A 6 3.98 -7.33 -7.45
CA LEU A 6 3.51 -6.00 -7.09
C LEU A 6 2.08 -5.78 -7.59
N LEU A 7 1.16 -5.46 -6.69
CA LEU A 7 -0.16 -4.91 -7.02
C LEU A 7 -0.09 -3.38 -6.95
N GLY A 8 0.00 -2.75 -8.12
CA GLY A 8 0.21 -1.30 -8.25
C GLY A 8 -0.86 -0.60 -9.09
N GLY A 9 -0.56 0.62 -9.52
CA GLY A 9 -1.50 1.48 -10.26
C GLY A 9 -2.55 2.12 -9.36
N MET A 10 -2.27 2.32 -8.07
CA MET A 10 -3.21 2.87 -7.09
C MET A 10 -2.59 3.95 -6.17
N SER A 11 -1.92 4.98 -6.71
CA SER A 11 -1.78 5.33 -8.14
C SER A 11 -0.51 4.74 -8.79
N TRP A 12 -0.25 5.06 -10.06
CA TRP A 12 0.94 4.56 -10.77
C TRP A 12 2.21 5.32 -10.35
N GLU A 13 2.08 6.60 -9.98
CA GLU A 13 3.17 7.46 -9.48
C GLU A 13 3.84 6.82 -8.25
N SER A 14 3.04 6.35 -7.28
CA SER A 14 3.55 5.67 -6.10
C SER A 14 4.14 4.29 -6.43
N SER A 15 3.58 3.58 -7.41
CA SER A 15 4.05 2.26 -7.83
C SER A 15 5.42 2.31 -8.50
N ALA A 16 5.70 3.38 -9.25
CA ALA A 16 7.01 3.63 -9.84
C ALA A 16 8.10 3.72 -8.77
N GLU A 17 7.81 4.34 -7.63
CA GLU A 17 8.74 4.44 -6.51
C GLU A 17 9.05 3.09 -5.87
N TYR A 18 8.07 2.20 -5.73
CA TYR A 18 8.32 0.82 -5.27
C TYR A 18 9.30 0.10 -6.21
N TYR A 19 9.05 0.14 -7.52
CA TYR A 19 9.92 -0.50 -8.50
C TYR A 19 11.36 0.07 -8.44
N ARG A 20 11.48 1.40 -8.35
CA ARG A 20 12.77 2.10 -8.26
C ARG A 20 13.54 1.69 -7.01
N ILE A 21 12.91 1.74 -5.83
CA ILE A 21 13.56 1.45 -4.54
C ILE A 21 13.96 -0.02 -4.45
N ILE A 22 13.10 -0.95 -4.88
CA ILE A 22 13.40 -2.38 -4.88
C ILE A 22 14.63 -2.69 -5.74
N ASN A 23 14.70 -2.13 -6.96
CA ASN A 23 15.86 -2.34 -7.83
C ASN A 23 17.14 -1.71 -7.27
N GLN A 24 17.05 -0.52 -6.66
CA GLN A 24 18.19 0.10 -6.00
C GLN A 24 18.70 -0.77 -4.84
N GLY A 25 17.81 -1.28 -4.00
CA GLY A 25 18.18 -2.18 -2.91
C GLY A 25 18.86 -3.46 -3.42
N VAL A 26 18.36 -4.08 -4.48
CA VAL A 26 19.01 -5.27 -5.08
C VAL A 26 20.39 -4.94 -5.62
N ARG A 27 20.55 -3.82 -6.33
CA ARG A 27 21.84 -3.36 -6.85
C ARG A 27 22.86 -3.11 -5.73
N GLU A 28 22.43 -2.50 -4.64
CA GLU A 28 23.27 -2.23 -3.47
C GLU A 28 23.80 -3.52 -2.81
N HIS A 29 22.99 -4.58 -2.80
CA HIS A 29 23.36 -5.85 -2.16
C HIS A 29 24.12 -6.82 -3.08
N LEU A 30 23.83 -6.81 -4.39
CA LEU A 30 24.31 -7.83 -5.33
C LEU A 30 25.30 -7.30 -6.39
N GLY A 31 25.45 -5.98 -6.51
CA GLY A 31 26.41 -5.35 -7.41
C GLY A 31 25.78 -4.48 -8.50
N PRO A 32 26.60 -3.73 -9.25
CA PRO A 32 26.17 -2.56 -10.04
C PRO A 32 25.21 -2.86 -11.21
N THR A 33 25.22 -4.09 -11.72
CA THR A 33 24.37 -4.54 -12.83
C THR A 33 23.21 -5.43 -12.38
N ALA A 34 23.08 -5.71 -11.08
CA ALA A 34 21.99 -6.52 -10.56
C ALA A 34 20.68 -5.72 -10.49
N SER A 35 19.58 -6.37 -10.85
CA SER A 35 18.21 -5.83 -10.81
C SER A 35 17.27 -6.84 -10.16
N ALA A 36 16.13 -6.39 -9.66
CA ALA A 36 15.16 -7.25 -9.01
C ALA A 36 14.35 -8.10 -10.00
N SER A 37 14.00 -9.32 -9.63
CA SER A 37 12.98 -10.12 -10.31
C SER A 37 11.59 -9.65 -9.87
N VAL A 38 10.85 -9.00 -10.77
CA VAL A 38 9.56 -8.35 -10.48
C VAL A 38 8.51 -8.76 -11.50
N VAL A 39 7.30 -9.09 -11.03
CA VAL A 39 6.08 -9.08 -11.84
C VAL A 39 5.13 -8.04 -11.26
N LEU A 40 4.63 -7.13 -12.10
CA LEU A 40 3.78 -6.00 -11.68
C LEU A 40 2.44 -6.10 -12.40
N TRP A 41 1.36 -6.09 -11.63
CA TRP A 41 0.02 -5.84 -12.13
C TRP A 41 -0.34 -4.40 -11.78
N SER A 42 -0.52 -3.56 -12.80
CA SER A 42 -0.91 -2.17 -12.63
C SER A 42 -2.37 -1.99 -12.98
N PHE A 43 -3.20 -1.64 -12.01
CA PHE A 43 -4.59 -1.31 -12.26
C PHE A 43 -4.74 0.03 -12.98
N ASN A 44 -5.85 0.18 -13.71
CA ASN A 44 -6.36 1.49 -14.07
C ASN A 44 -6.97 2.12 -12.80
N PHE A 45 -6.36 3.17 -12.27
CA PHE A 45 -6.76 3.70 -10.97
C PHE A 45 -8.19 4.25 -10.96
N ALA A 46 -8.66 4.81 -12.08
CA ALA A 46 -10.01 5.36 -12.18
C ALA A 46 -11.09 4.30 -11.91
N GLU A 47 -10.86 3.04 -12.29
CA GLU A 47 -11.80 1.94 -11.99
C GLU A 47 -11.82 1.60 -10.50
N ILE A 48 -10.64 1.62 -9.86
CA ILE A 48 -10.50 1.34 -8.43
C ILE A 48 -11.14 2.47 -7.61
N GLU A 49 -10.85 3.71 -7.98
CA GLU A 49 -11.34 4.93 -7.35
C GLU A 49 -12.87 5.03 -7.43
N ALA A 50 -13.46 4.73 -8.60
CA ALA A 50 -14.91 4.71 -8.77
C ALA A 50 -15.60 3.69 -7.83
N LEU A 51 -15.05 2.48 -7.73
CA LEU A 51 -15.60 1.46 -6.84
C LEU A 51 -15.42 1.82 -5.35
N GLN A 52 -14.32 2.48 -4.99
CA GLN A 52 -14.10 2.99 -3.62
C GLN A 52 -15.17 4.02 -3.24
N HIS A 53 -15.46 4.98 -4.13
CA HIS A 53 -16.50 5.99 -3.92
C HIS A 53 -17.91 5.41 -3.85
N GLN A 54 -18.19 4.36 -4.62
CA GLN A 54 -19.46 3.62 -4.56
C GLN A 54 -19.57 2.73 -3.31
N GLY A 55 -18.48 2.53 -2.57
CA GLY A 55 -18.42 1.60 -1.45
C GLY A 55 -18.49 0.13 -1.87
N ASP A 56 -18.24 -0.19 -3.15
CA ASP A 56 -18.26 -1.56 -3.67
C ASP A 56 -16.93 -2.29 -3.39
N TRP A 57 -16.69 -2.52 -2.10
CA TRP A 57 -15.52 -3.23 -1.62
C TRP A 57 -15.52 -4.72 -1.99
N SER A 58 -16.68 -5.30 -2.29
CA SER A 58 -16.79 -6.70 -2.70
C SER A 58 -16.17 -6.89 -4.08
N THR A 59 -16.61 -6.11 -5.07
CA THR A 59 -16.05 -6.15 -6.44
C THR A 59 -14.58 -5.76 -6.44
N LEU A 60 -14.16 -4.79 -5.62
CA LEU A 60 -12.74 -4.47 -5.44
C LEU A 60 -11.93 -5.65 -4.90
N SER A 61 -12.46 -6.37 -3.91
CA SER A 61 -11.79 -7.54 -3.35
C SER A 61 -11.63 -8.64 -4.38
N GLU A 62 -12.67 -8.93 -5.17
CA GLU A 62 -12.61 -9.92 -6.24
C GLU A 62 -11.55 -9.57 -7.29
N ARG A 63 -11.51 -8.31 -7.74
CA ARG A 63 -10.52 -7.81 -8.70
C ARG A 63 -9.09 -7.89 -8.17
N MET A 64 -8.89 -7.53 -6.90
CA MET A 64 -7.59 -7.61 -6.25
C MET A 64 -7.11 -9.07 -6.12
N VAL A 65 -8.01 -10.00 -5.77
CA VAL A 65 -7.70 -11.43 -5.67
C VAL A 65 -7.36 -12.03 -7.03
N ASP A 66 -8.13 -11.74 -8.08
CA ASP A 66 -7.82 -12.22 -9.44
C ASP A 66 -6.43 -11.75 -9.90
N ALA A 67 -6.13 -10.46 -9.75
CA ALA A 67 -4.82 -9.92 -10.10
C ALA A 67 -3.69 -10.59 -9.30
N ALA A 68 -3.88 -10.82 -8.00
CA ALA A 68 -2.89 -11.46 -7.15
C ALA A 68 -2.64 -12.93 -7.55
N GLN A 69 -3.69 -13.67 -7.89
CA GLN A 69 -3.59 -15.05 -8.36
C GLN A 69 -2.86 -15.12 -9.70
N ARG A 70 -3.09 -14.15 -10.61
CA ARG A 70 -2.33 -14.03 -11.86
C ARG A 70 -0.85 -13.76 -11.61
N LEU A 71 -0.51 -12.89 -10.65
CA LEU A 71 0.90 -12.65 -10.27
C LEU A 71 1.55 -13.91 -9.68
N GLN A 72 0.84 -14.65 -8.82
CA GLN A 72 1.32 -15.95 -8.32
C GLN A 72 1.53 -16.94 -9.48
N GLY A 73 0.58 -17.04 -10.41
CA GLY A 73 0.69 -17.87 -11.61
C GLY A 73 1.81 -17.45 -12.56
N ALA A 74 2.19 -16.17 -12.55
CA ALA A 74 3.33 -15.63 -13.30
C ALA A 74 4.69 -15.84 -12.59
N GLY A 75 4.71 -16.54 -11.45
CA GLY A 75 5.93 -16.91 -10.74
C GLY A 75 6.34 -15.96 -9.61
N ALA A 76 5.42 -15.13 -9.09
CA ALA A 76 5.69 -14.41 -7.85
C ALA A 76 5.82 -15.38 -6.67
N ASP A 77 6.88 -15.21 -5.87
CA ASP A 77 7.14 -15.98 -4.64
C ASP A 77 6.64 -15.26 -3.38
N VAL A 78 6.32 -13.97 -3.50
CA VAL A 78 5.85 -13.08 -2.43
C VAL A 78 5.08 -11.92 -3.04
N LEU A 79 4.03 -11.45 -2.37
CA LEU A 79 3.18 -10.36 -2.83
C LEU A 79 3.41 -9.09 -1.99
N LEU A 80 3.30 -7.93 -2.65
CA LEU A 80 3.26 -6.61 -2.03
C LEU A 80 2.18 -5.76 -2.70
N ILE A 81 1.40 -5.04 -1.88
CA ILE A 81 0.40 -4.08 -2.34
C ILE A 81 1.03 -2.69 -2.28
N CYS A 82 1.14 -2.00 -3.41
CA CYS A 82 1.80 -0.70 -3.53
C CYS A 82 0.91 0.48 -3.10
N THR A 83 0.03 0.28 -2.11
CA THR A 83 -0.88 1.31 -1.60
C THR A 83 -1.37 0.98 -0.18
N ASN A 84 -1.55 2.01 0.65
CA ASN A 84 -2.03 1.83 2.03
C ASN A 84 -3.50 1.39 2.06
N THR A 85 -4.39 2.11 1.37
CA THR A 85 -5.85 1.90 1.45
C THR A 85 -6.25 0.46 1.12
N MET A 86 -5.63 -0.14 0.10
CA MET A 86 -6.04 -1.47 -0.37
C MET A 86 -5.56 -2.62 0.50
N HIS A 87 -4.79 -2.35 1.57
CA HIS A 87 -4.55 -3.35 2.63
C HIS A 87 -5.83 -3.73 3.38
N ARG A 88 -6.93 -2.99 3.19
CA ARG A 88 -8.28 -3.47 3.53
C ARG A 88 -8.59 -4.86 2.96
N MET A 89 -8.01 -5.22 1.81
CA MET A 89 -8.20 -6.52 1.15
C MET A 89 -7.13 -7.54 1.55
N ALA A 90 -6.19 -7.20 2.44
CA ALA A 90 -5.13 -8.12 2.85
C ALA A 90 -5.66 -9.48 3.37
N PRO A 91 -6.72 -9.55 4.21
CA PRO A 91 -7.24 -10.85 4.65
C PRO A 91 -7.77 -11.73 3.50
N ALA A 92 -8.43 -11.13 2.51
CA ALA A 92 -8.94 -11.85 1.34
C ALA A 92 -7.79 -12.36 0.46
N LEU A 93 -6.75 -11.54 0.28
CA LEU A 93 -5.55 -11.93 -0.46
C LEU A 93 -4.77 -13.04 0.26
N GLU A 94 -4.55 -12.91 1.58
CA GLU A 94 -3.89 -13.93 2.40
C GLU A 94 -4.65 -15.27 2.36
N SER A 95 -5.99 -15.23 2.30
CA SER A 95 -6.81 -16.45 2.19
C SER A 95 -6.80 -17.09 0.80
N ALA A 96 -6.58 -16.31 -0.27
CA ALA A 96 -6.71 -16.77 -1.65
C ALA A 96 -5.39 -17.22 -2.29
N LEU A 97 -4.26 -16.97 -1.63
CA LEU A 97 -2.92 -17.20 -2.14
C LEU A 97 -2.16 -18.22 -1.30
N SER A 98 -1.22 -18.92 -1.93
CA SER A 98 -0.27 -19.80 -1.24
C SER A 98 1.08 -19.11 -0.95
N ILE A 99 1.32 -17.94 -1.54
CA ILE A 99 2.50 -17.12 -1.31
C ILE A 99 2.26 -16.08 -0.21
N PRO A 100 3.29 -15.71 0.57
CA PRO A 100 3.15 -14.71 1.62
C PRO A 100 2.85 -13.31 1.05
N LEU A 101 2.00 -12.57 1.77
CA LEU A 101 1.79 -11.13 1.56
C LEU A 101 2.65 -10.34 2.55
N ILE A 102 3.43 -9.40 2.05
CA ILE A 102 4.10 -8.39 2.88
C ILE A 102 3.07 -7.29 3.18
N HIS A 103 2.52 -7.30 4.39
CA HIS A 103 1.60 -6.27 4.83
C HIS A 103 2.37 -4.99 5.22
N ILE A 104 2.07 -3.85 4.57
CA ILE A 104 2.87 -2.61 4.69
C ILE A 104 2.97 -2.06 6.13
N ALA A 105 1.94 -2.23 6.95
CA ALA A 105 1.96 -1.76 8.33
C ALA A 105 3.02 -2.47 9.21
N ASP A 106 3.44 -3.69 8.85
CA ASP A 106 4.39 -4.47 9.65
C ASP A 106 5.83 -3.91 9.60
N PRO A 107 6.43 -3.65 8.42
CA PRO A 107 7.73 -2.95 8.37
C PRO A 107 7.64 -1.51 8.88
N THR A 108 6.51 -0.82 8.70
CA THR A 108 6.29 0.50 9.30
C THR A 108 6.35 0.44 10.83
N ALA A 109 5.66 -0.52 11.45
CA ALA A 109 5.70 -0.70 12.89
C ALA A 109 7.09 -1.09 13.40
N ALA A 110 7.83 -1.91 12.66
CA ALA A 110 9.20 -2.25 12.99
C ALA A 110 10.10 -0.99 13.00
N ALA A 111 9.97 -0.13 12.00
CA ALA A 111 10.71 1.14 11.92
C ALA A 111 10.35 2.09 13.08
N ILE A 112 9.06 2.24 13.40
CA ILE A 112 8.60 3.06 14.54
C ILE A 112 9.21 2.58 15.85
N LYS A 113 9.18 1.26 16.10
CA LYS A 113 9.77 0.66 17.32
C LYS A 113 11.29 0.82 17.36
N ALA A 114 11.97 0.65 16.23
CA ALA A 114 13.41 0.86 16.14
C ALA A 114 13.82 2.31 16.46
N ALA A 115 12.95 3.28 16.15
CA ALA A 115 13.13 4.68 16.54
C ALA A 115 12.79 4.97 18.02
N GLY A 116 12.43 3.96 18.82
CA GLY A 116 12.06 4.12 20.23
C GLY A 116 10.70 4.77 20.47
N LEU A 117 9.87 4.90 19.42
CA LEU A 117 8.56 5.53 19.50
C LEU A 117 7.48 4.51 19.88
N ARG A 118 6.49 4.96 20.67
CA ARG A 118 5.33 4.15 21.08
C ARG A 118 3.99 4.77 20.70
N LYS A 119 3.97 6.07 20.39
CA LYS A 119 2.80 6.85 19.98
C LYS A 119 3.14 7.64 18.72
N VAL A 120 2.32 7.52 17.68
CA VAL A 120 2.56 8.16 16.37
C VAL A 120 1.28 8.75 15.78
N GLY A 121 1.44 9.81 14.98
CA GLY A 121 0.38 10.31 14.11
C GLY A 121 0.30 9.51 12.80
N LEU A 122 -0.92 9.24 12.33
CA LEU A 122 -1.18 8.59 11.05
C LEU A 122 -1.89 9.57 10.09
N LEU A 123 -1.24 9.84 8.97
CA LEU A 123 -1.82 10.55 7.82
C LEU A 123 -2.01 9.60 6.65
N GLY A 124 -3.07 9.81 5.88
CA GLY A 124 -3.40 9.02 4.71
C GLY A 124 -4.78 9.39 4.20
N THR A 125 -5.37 8.52 3.37
CA THR A 125 -6.78 8.67 2.99
C THR A 125 -7.67 8.59 4.23
N ALA A 126 -8.88 9.18 4.18
CA ALA A 126 -9.89 9.01 5.22
C ALA A 126 -10.10 7.53 5.55
N PHE A 127 -10.15 6.65 4.55
CA PHE A 127 -10.22 5.20 4.75
C PHE A 127 -9.11 4.65 5.66
N THR A 128 -7.86 5.06 5.44
CA THR A 128 -6.69 4.59 6.21
C THR A 128 -6.69 5.13 7.64
N MET A 129 -7.12 6.39 7.83
CA MET A 129 -7.15 7.04 9.14
C MET A 129 -8.37 6.60 9.98
N GLU A 130 -9.50 6.29 9.34
CA GLU A 130 -10.77 6.04 10.03
C GLU A 130 -11.07 4.57 10.25
N GLN A 131 -10.61 3.67 9.38
CA GLN A 131 -10.89 2.24 9.47
C GLN A 131 -9.77 1.45 10.16
N ASP A 132 -10.09 0.25 10.66
CA ASP A 132 -9.17 -0.51 11.52
C ASP A 132 -8.11 -1.33 10.76
N PHE A 133 -8.24 -1.55 9.45
CA PHE A 133 -7.31 -2.44 8.71
C PHE A 133 -5.83 -2.01 8.83
N TYR A 134 -5.57 -0.71 9.01
CA TYR A 134 -4.22 -0.18 9.19
C TYR A 134 -3.92 0.14 10.66
N LYS A 135 -4.65 1.09 11.26
CA LYS A 135 -4.42 1.53 12.65
C LYS A 135 -4.71 0.42 13.66
N GLY A 136 -5.72 -0.41 13.41
CA GLY A 136 -6.01 -1.59 14.22
C GLY A 136 -4.83 -2.54 14.23
N ARG A 137 -4.26 -2.86 13.05
CA ARG A 137 -3.07 -3.71 12.95
C ARG A 137 -1.86 -3.13 13.72
N LEU A 138 -1.61 -1.82 13.62
CA LEU A 138 -0.55 -1.15 14.39
C LEU A 138 -0.76 -1.26 15.91
N ARG A 139 -2.00 -1.06 16.38
CA ARG A 139 -2.36 -1.18 17.80
C ARG A 139 -2.28 -2.61 18.29
N GLU A 140 -3.02 -3.50 17.65
CA GLU A 140 -3.31 -4.86 18.12
C GLU A 140 -2.12 -5.80 17.95
N ARG A 141 -1.43 -5.74 16.81
CA ARG A 141 -0.29 -6.63 16.53
C ARG A 141 1.04 -6.07 17.00
N HIS A 142 1.18 -4.75 17.07
CA HIS A 142 2.47 -4.11 17.35
C HIS A 142 2.50 -3.28 18.64
N GLY A 143 1.37 -3.11 19.33
CA GLY A 143 1.30 -2.41 20.61
C GLY A 143 1.56 -0.90 20.51
N LEU A 144 1.32 -0.30 19.35
CA LEU A 144 1.53 1.12 19.11
C LEU A 144 0.26 1.93 19.39
N GLU A 145 0.40 3.09 20.02
CA GLU A 145 -0.67 4.08 20.08
C GLU A 145 -0.69 4.90 18.78
N VAL A 146 -1.85 5.00 18.14
CA VAL A 146 -2.02 5.70 16.87
C VAL A 146 -3.06 6.80 17.06
N ILE A 147 -2.65 8.04 16.80
CA ILE A 147 -3.54 9.19 16.75
C ILE A 147 -3.75 9.63 15.31
N VAL A 148 -4.91 10.18 15.01
CA VAL A 148 -5.28 10.73 13.70
C VAL A 148 -5.75 12.17 13.89
N PRO A 149 -5.71 13.02 12.84
CA PRO A 149 -6.26 14.37 12.92
C PRO A 149 -7.76 14.38 13.23
N GLU A 150 -8.28 15.55 13.59
CA GLU A 150 -9.72 15.79 13.73
C GLU A 150 -10.45 15.70 12.38
N ALA A 151 -11.78 15.64 12.40
CA ALA A 151 -12.58 15.33 11.21
C ALA A 151 -12.32 16.26 10.01
N ASP A 152 -12.23 17.57 10.25
CA ASP A 152 -12.00 18.56 9.19
C ASP A 152 -10.61 18.39 8.56
N ASP A 153 -9.58 18.22 9.39
CA ASP A 153 -8.20 18.00 8.91
C ASP A 153 -8.07 16.68 8.13
N ARG A 154 -8.79 15.63 8.53
CA ARG A 154 -8.83 14.37 7.78
C ARG A 154 -9.47 14.53 6.41
N ALA A 155 -10.53 15.32 6.32
CA ALA A 155 -11.17 15.64 5.05
C ALA A 155 -10.22 16.43 4.12
N THR A 156 -9.51 17.43 4.67
CA THR A 156 -8.49 18.18 3.92
C THR A 156 -7.40 17.28 3.36
N VAL A 157 -6.81 16.41 4.19
CA VAL A 157 -5.77 15.47 3.74
C VAL A 157 -6.31 14.52 2.67
N HIS A 158 -7.54 14.04 2.82
CA HIS A 158 -8.17 13.16 1.83
C HIS A 158 -8.34 13.85 0.46
N HIS A 159 -8.85 15.08 0.43
CA HIS A 159 -9.02 15.85 -0.81
C HIS A 159 -7.67 16.14 -1.48
N ILE A 160 -6.64 16.57 -0.73
CA ILE A 160 -5.30 16.80 -1.30
C ILE A 160 -4.77 15.53 -1.99
N ILE A 161 -4.99 14.35 -1.39
CA ILE A 161 -4.58 13.08 -2.00
C ILE A 161 -5.31 12.82 -3.33
N TYR A 162 -6.64 12.89 -3.36
CA TYR A 162 -7.43 12.51 -4.53
C TYR A 162 -7.52 13.58 -5.62
N ASP A 163 -7.48 14.86 -5.26
CA ASP A 163 -7.65 15.95 -6.21
C ASP A 163 -6.30 16.42 -6.78
N GLU A 164 -5.21 16.27 -6.03
CA GLU A 164 -3.88 16.73 -6.43
C GLU A 164 -2.89 15.57 -6.63
N LEU A 165 -2.57 14.84 -5.56
CA LEU A 165 -1.39 13.96 -5.56
C LEU A 165 -1.53 12.76 -6.50
N VAL A 166 -2.72 12.15 -6.59
CA VAL A 166 -2.99 11.05 -7.53
C VAL A 166 -2.99 11.49 -9.00
N ALA A 167 -3.09 12.79 -9.26
CA ALA A 167 -2.95 13.40 -10.58
C ALA A 167 -1.53 13.97 -10.81
N GLY A 168 -0.58 13.69 -9.91
CA GLY A 168 0.79 14.20 -9.97
C GLY A 168 0.92 15.71 -9.75
N GLN A 169 -0.11 16.36 -9.22
CA GLN A 169 -0.10 17.80 -8.94
C GLN A 169 0.38 18.05 -7.51
N ILE A 170 1.28 19.01 -7.35
CA ILE A 170 1.76 19.46 -6.04
C ILE A 170 1.61 20.96 -5.99
N THR A 171 0.63 21.45 -5.22
CA THR A 171 0.38 22.88 -5.07
C THR A 171 1.11 23.44 -3.83
N PRO A 172 1.57 24.71 -3.85
CA PRO A 172 2.21 25.33 -2.69
C PRO A 172 1.31 25.42 -1.45
N SER A 173 -0.01 25.52 -1.65
CA SER A 173 -1.01 25.58 -0.57
C SER A 173 -1.15 24.26 0.19
N SER A 174 -0.78 23.15 -0.44
CA SER A 174 -0.93 21.79 0.09
C SER A 174 0.39 21.22 0.63
N ARG A 175 1.43 22.07 0.75
CA ARG A 175 2.82 21.68 1.08
C ARG A 175 3.21 21.96 2.53
#